data_AF-A0A7Y3IYG2-F1
#
_entry.id   AF-A0A7Y3IYG2-F1
#
_cell.length_a   1.000
_cell.length_b   1.000
_cell.length_c   1.000
_cell.angle_alpha   90.00
_cell.angle_beta   90.00
_cell.angle_gamma   90.00
#
_symmetry.space_group_name_H-M   'P 1'
#
loop_
_entity.id
_entity.type
_entity.pdbx_description
1 polymer ?
#
loop_
_entity_poly.entity_id
_entity_poly.type
_entity_poly.pdbx_seq_one_letter_code
_entity_poly.pdbx_strand_id
1 'polypeptide(L)'
;DVLVLADEIHADLLLGGISHTPLAALAPHRVITAVAPSKTFNIPGLGLSVLIAANTAHRQSLQSVFNRWHVSAYNPFSQAAFVAAYRHGQPWLDALLNYLLVSRDQVLARLLEVMPVVESTRPEATYLLWLDFSKLNLGDSALQQRLVDVGLGLNPGPSFGRAGQGHMRLNFAAPRSQVMDAINRLAKL
;
A
#
# COMPACT_ATOMS: atom_id res chain seq x y z
N ASP A 1 -25.80 -6.40 -14.84
CA ASP A 1 -24.72 -7.15 -14.15
C ASP A 1 -23.41 -6.40 -14.21
N VAL A 2 -22.64 -6.40 -13.11
CA VAL A 2 -21.33 -5.74 -12.99
C VAL A 2 -20.27 -6.78 -12.66
N LEU A 3 -19.17 -6.79 -13.42
CA LEU A 3 -17.97 -7.56 -13.14
C LEU A 3 -17.05 -6.72 -12.24
N VAL A 4 -16.49 -7.34 -11.19
CA VAL A 4 -15.60 -6.65 -10.25
C VAL A 4 -14.16 -7.12 -10.43
N LEU A 5 -13.24 -6.18 -10.59
CA LEU A 5 -11.80 -6.41 -10.43
C LEU A 5 -11.40 -5.98 -9.02
N ALA A 6 -11.10 -6.94 -8.16
CA ALA A 6 -10.65 -6.69 -6.79
C ALA A 6 -9.12 -6.64 -6.77
N ASP A 7 -8.54 -5.46 -6.58
CA ASP A 7 -7.11 -5.32 -6.32
C ASP A 7 -6.83 -5.57 -4.84
N GLU A 8 -6.31 -6.75 -4.54
CA GLU A 8 -6.03 -7.25 -3.19
C GLU A 8 -4.52 -7.36 -2.95
N ILE A 9 -3.70 -6.55 -3.65
CA ILE A 9 -2.22 -6.58 -3.54
C ILE A 9 -1.67 -6.29 -2.14
N HIS A 10 -2.49 -5.72 -1.25
CA HIS A 10 -2.15 -5.42 0.14
C HIS A 10 -2.79 -6.39 1.15
N ALA A 11 -3.44 -7.48 0.70
CA ALA A 11 -4.19 -8.39 1.55
C ALA A 11 -3.38 -9.05 2.69
N ASP A 12 -2.06 -9.18 2.51
CA ASP A 12 -1.17 -9.76 3.53
C ASP A 12 -0.72 -8.75 4.60
N LEU A 13 -0.92 -7.45 4.36
CA LEU A 13 -0.38 -6.36 5.17
C LEU A 13 -1.39 -5.88 6.22
N LEU A 14 -1.88 -6.79 7.03
CA LEU A 14 -2.92 -6.54 8.03
C LEU A 14 -2.32 -6.23 9.40
N LEU A 15 -2.79 -5.16 10.04
CA LEU A 15 -2.26 -4.69 11.32
C LEU A 15 -3.24 -4.99 12.45
N GLY A 16 -2.74 -5.53 13.56
CA GLY A 16 -3.52 -5.68 14.79
C GLY A 16 -4.43 -6.91 14.82
N GLY A 17 -4.03 -8.01 14.16
CA GLY A 17 -4.69 -9.30 14.27
C GLY A 17 -6.04 -9.42 13.54
N ILE A 18 -6.34 -8.46 12.67
CA ILE A 18 -7.53 -8.52 11.79
C ILE A 18 -7.32 -9.50 10.63
N SER A 19 -8.41 -9.87 9.97
CA SER A 19 -8.38 -10.74 8.79
C SER A 19 -9.00 -10.05 7.58
N HIS A 20 -8.36 -10.21 6.42
CA HIS A 20 -8.92 -9.82 5.14
C HIS A 20 -9.91 -10.88 4.65
N THR A 21 -11.04 -10.46 4.08
CA THR A 21 -11.98 -11.35 3.40
C THR A 21 -11.87 -11.11 1.91
N PRO A 22 -11.29 -12.06 1.13
CA PRO A 22 -11.23 -11.93 -0.32
C PRO A 22 -12.63 -11.76 -0.90
N LEU A 23 -12.83 -10.78 -1.78
CA LEU A 23 -14.17 -10.49 -2.31
C LEU A 23 -14.70 -11.68 -3.12
N ALA A 24 -13.80 -12.44 -3.75
CA ALA A 24 -14.13 -13.66 -4.48
C ALA A 24 -14.72 -14.76 -3.60
N ALA A 25 -14.51 -14.75 -2.28
CA ALA A 25 -15.16 -15.69 -1.36
C ALA A 25 -16.68 -15.45 -1.27
N LEU A 26 -17.13 -14.22 -1.54
CA LEU A 26 -18.55 -13.82 -1.48
C LEU A 26 -19.24 -13.90 -2.85
N ALA A 27 -18.50 -13.69 -3.94
CA ALA A 27 -19.05 -13.65 -5.30
C ALA A 27 -18.09 -14.25 -6.36
N PRO A 28 -17.72 -15.53 -6.27
CA PRO A 28 -16.60 -16.12 -7.00
C PRO A 28 -16.71 -16.01 -8.53
N HIS A 29 -17.92 -16.07 -9.10
CA HIS A 29 -18.13 -16.02 -10.55
C HIS A 29 -18.17 -14.59 -11.12
N ARG A 30 -18.17 -13.56 -10.27
CA ARG A 30 -18.29 -12.14 -10.64
C ARG A 30 -17.10 -11.30 -10.19
N VAL A 31 -16.08 -11.93 -9.61
CA VAL A 31 -14.88 -11.27 -9.10
C VAL A 31 -13.65 -11.86 -9.80
N ILE A 32 -12.79 -10.97 -10.27
CA ILE A 32 -11.42 -11.27 -10.66
C ILE A 32 -10.54 -10.62 -9.60
N THR A 33 -9.73 -11.39 -8.89
CA THR A 33 -8.85 -10.86 -7.83
C THR A 33 -7.43 -10.73 -8.35
N ALA A 34 -6.81 -9.57 -8.16
CA ALA A 34 -5.39 -9.34 -8.42
C ALA A 34 -4.59 -9.42 -7.11
N VAL A 35 -3.57 -10.27 -7.09
CA VAL A 35 -2.65 -10.43 -5.95
C VAL A 35 -1.20 -10.47 -6.41
N ALA A 36 -0.27 -10.07 -5.54
CA ALA A 36 1.15 -10.22 -5.79
C ALA A 36 1.94 -10.17 -4.47
N PRO A 37 3.07 -10.90 -4.35
CA PRO A 37 3.96 -10.81 -3.19
C PRO A 37 4.76 -9.50 -3.15
N SER A 38 4.60 -8.63 -4.15
CA SER A 38 5.46 -7.47 -4.39
C SER A 38 5.44 -6.45 -3.26
N LYS A 39 4.25 -6.10 -2.74
CA LYS A 39 4.10 -5.16 -1.63
C LYS A 39 4.44 -5.82 -0.30
N THR A 40 4.00 -7.06 -0.11
CA THR A 40 4.24 -7.84 1.09
C THR A 40 5.74 -8.02 1.36
N PHE A 41 6.50 -8.48 0.37
CA PHE A 41 7.91 -8.86 0.53
C PHE A 41 8.91 -7.87 -0.09
N ASN A 42 8.46 -6.66 -0.45
CA ASN A 42 9.28 -5.60 -1.05
C ASN A 42 10.07 -6.06 -2.29
N ILE A 43 9.41 -6.78 -3.20
CA ILE A 43 9.97 -7.26 -4.48
C ILE A 43 9.24 -6.74 -5.73
N PRO A 44 8.81 -5.46 -5.81
CA PRO A 44 8.07 -4.96 -6.97
C PRO A 44 8.89 -5.00 -8.27
N GLY A 45 10.21 -4.89 -8.19
CA GLY A 45 11.11 -4.98 -9.35
C GLY A 45 11.20 -6.38 -9.98
N LEU A 46 10.70 -7.42 -9.31
CA LEU A 46 10.72 -8.78 -9.85
C LEU A 46 9.50 -9.09 -10.75
N GLY A 47 8.47 -8.24 -10.76
CA GLY A 47 7.49 -8.20 -11.85
C GLY A 47 6.66 -9.47 -12.06
N LEU A 48 6.14 -10.09 -10.99
CA LEU A 48 5.18 -11.20 -11.11
C LEU A 48 3.97 -11.00 -10.19
N SER A 49 2.79 -11.11 -10.78
CA SER A 49 1.47 -11.01 -10.14
C SER A 49 0.55 -12.12 -10.65
N VAL A 50 -0.59 -12.32 -9.98
CA VAL A 50 -1.58 -13.34 -10.32
C VAL A 50 -2.96 -12.70 -10.41
N LEU A 51 -3.71 -13.07 -11.46
CA LEU A 51 -5.14 -12.85 -11.55
C LEU A 51 -5.86 -14.17 -11.25
N ILE A 52 -6.70 -14.15 -10.22
CA ILE A 52 -7.52 -15.27 -9.78
C ILE A 52 -8.94 -15.03 -10.28
N ALA A 53 -9.46 -15.93 -11.12
CA ALA A 53 -10.83 -15.85 -11.62
C ALA A 53 -11.44 -17.26 -11.64
N ALA A 54 -12.51 -17.48 -10.87
CA ALA A 54 -13.15 -18.81 -10.82
C ALA A 54 -13.90 -19.12 -12.12
N ASN A 55 -14.48 -18.10 -12.76
CA ASN A 55 -15.17 -18.25 -14.04
C ASN A 55 -14.17 -18.54 -15.18
N THR A 56 -14.31 -19.71 -15.82
CA THR A 56 -13.45 -20.16 -16.91
C THR A 56 -13.50 -19.24 -18.13
N ALA A 57 -14.66 -18.66 -18.46
CA ALA A 57 -14.77 -17.73 -19.58
C ALA A 57 -13.94 -16.46 -19.34
N HIS A 58 -13.99 -15.90 -18.11
CA HIS A 58 -13.14 -14.76 -17.74
C HIS A 58 -11.65 -15.10 -17.83
N ARG A 59 -11.23 -16.29 -17.35
CA ARG A 59 -9.84 -16.75 -17.46
C ARG A 59 -9.37 -16.84 -18.91
N GLN A 60 -10.18 -17.42 -19.79
CA GLN A 60 -9.87 -17.55 -21.21
C GLN A 60 -9.75 -16.17 -21.89
N SER A 61 -10.65 -15.24 -21.58
CA SER A 61 -10.57 -13.87 -22.09
C SER A 61 -9.29 -13.15 -21.63
N LEU A 62 -8.92 -13.26 -20.35
CA LEU A 62 -7.68 -12.69 -19.83
C LEU A 62 -6.44 -13.29 -20.52
N GLN A 63 -6.39 -14.60 -20.66
CA GLN A 63 -5.30 -15.30 -21.35
C GLN A 63 -5.17 -14.86 -22.81
N SER A 64 -6.30 -14.70 -23.53
CA SER A 64 -6.30 -14.22 -24.91
C SER A 64 -5.67 -12.83 -25.02
N VAL A 65 -6.02 -11.91 -24.12
CA VAL A 65 -5.44 -10.55 -24.08
C VAL A 65 -3.94 -10.59 -23.79
N PHE A 66 -3.52 -11.31 -22.73
CA PHE A 66 -2.10 -11.38 -22.38
C PHE A 66 -1.23 -12.03 -23.46
N ASN A 67 -1.74 -13.08 -24.12
CA ASN A 67 -1.05 -13.71 -25.25
C ASN A 67 -0.90 -12.73 -26.42
N ARG A 68 -1.95 -11.96 -26.74
CA ARG A 68 -1.92 -10.96 -27.80
C ARG A 68 -0.96 -9.81 -27.52
N TRP A 69 -0.85 -9.40 -26.26
CA TRP A 69 0.05 -8.31 -25.85
C TRP A 69 1.47 -8.78 -25.55
N HIS A 70 1.73 -10.09 -25.58
CA HIS A 70 2.99 -10.69 -25.13
C HIS A 70 3.36 -10.29 -23.70
N VAL A 71 2.35 -10.09 -22.84
CA VAL A 71 2.49 -9.75 -21.40
C VAL A 71 2.50 -11.04 -20.57
N SER A 72 3.37 -11.96 -20.96
CA SER A 72 3.61 -13.24 -20.29
C SER A 72 5.06 -13.41 -19.88
N ALA A 73 5.85 -12.34 -19.96
CA ALA A 73 7.25 -12.34 -19.61
C ALA A 73 7.42 -12.24 -18.09
N TYR A 74 7.56 -13.40 -17.45
CA TYR A 74 8.19 -13.52 -16.13
C TYR A 74 9.55 -14.20 -16.32
N ASN A 75 10.55 -13.78 -15.55
CA ASN A 75 11.89 -14.38 -15.65
C ASN A 75 12.07 -15.44 -14.53
N PRO A 76 13.14 -16.27 -14.60
CA PRO A 76 13.39 -17.28 -13.57
C PRO A 76 13.46 -16.71 -12.14
N PHE A 77 13.98 -15.49 -11.95
CA PHE A 77 14.03 -14.82 -10.65
C PHE A 77 12.65 -14.42 -10.14
N SER A 78 11.78 -13.94 -11.03
CA SER A 78 10.39 -13.64 -10.71
C SER A 78 9.67 -14.86 -10.12
N GLN A 79 9.81 -16.01 -10.77
CA GLN A 79 9.21 -17.27 -10.31
C GLN A 79 9.82 -17.74 -8.98
N ALA A 80 11.16 -17.76 -8.89
CA ALA A 80 11.86 -18.20 -7.69
C ALA A 80 11.48 -17.35 -6.46
N ALA A 81 11.43 -16.02 -6.62
CA ALA A 81 11.05 -15.12 -5.54
C ALA A 81 9.59 -15.26 -5.15
N PHE A 82 8.67 -15.43 -6.11
CA PHE A 82 7.25 -15.67 -5.84
C PHE A 82 7.05 -16.96 -5.03
N VAL A 83 7.71 -18.05 -5.43
CA VAL A 83 7.66 -19.33 -4.70
C VAL A 83 8.28 -19.19 -3.31
N ALA A 84 9.45 -18.55 -3.19
CA ALA A 84 10.12 -18.37 -1.90
C ALA A 84 9.31 -17.51 -0.93
N ALA A 85 8.73 -16.41 -1.43
CA ALA A 85 7.87 -15.51 -0.67
C ALA A 85 6.70 -16.26 -0.03
N TYR A 86 5.92 -17.01 -0.82
CA TYR A 86 4.73 -17.69 -0.28
C TYR A 86 5.02 -19.00 0.45
N ARG A 87 6.13 -19.70 0.16
CA ARG A 87 6.46 -20.94 0.88
C ARG A 87 7.27 -20.71 2.17
N HIS A 88 8.07 -19.65 2.21
CA HIS A 88 9.09 -19.48 3.25
C HIS A 88 9.07 -18.08 3.89
N GLY A 89 8.28 -17.14 3.37
CA GLY A 89 8.27 -15.75 3.83
C GLY A 89 7.48 -15.49 5.13
N GLN A 90 6.65 -16.43 5.58
CA GLN A 90 5.75 -16.22 6.74
C GLN A 90 6.47 -15.70 8.00
N PRO A 91 7.61 -16.29 8.45
CA PRO A 91 8.26 -15.80 9.67
C PRO A 91 8.76 -14.36 9.56
N TRP A 92 9.20 -13.95 8.37
CA TRP A 92 9.62 -12.58 8.10
C TRP A 92 8.41 -11.63 8.07
N LEU A 93 7.31 -12.06 7.45
CA LEU A 93 6.07 -11.29 7.39
C LEU A 93 5.51 -11.05 8.80
N ASP A 94 5.46 -12.08 9.65
CA ASP A 94 4.98 -11.93 11.03
C ASP A 94 5.79 -10.89 11.82
N ALA A 95 7.12 -10.94 11.68
CA ALA A 95 8.01 -9.96 12.29
C ALA A 95 7.78 -8.55 11.73
N LEU A 96 7.59 -8.42 10.41
CA LEU A 96 7.27 -7.16 9.75
C LEU A 96 5.93 -6.59 10.25
N LEU A 97 4.87 -7.39 10.30
CA LEU A 97 3.53 -6.93 10.70
C LEU A 97 3.54 -6.41 12.14
N ASN A 98 4.22 -7.12 13.05
CA ASN A 98 4.41 -6.63 14.43
C ASN A 98 5.21 -5.32 14.46
N TYR A 99 6.28 -5.22 13.67
CA TYR A 99 7.07 -4.01 13.57
C TYR A 99 6.26 -2.83 13.02
N LEU A 100 5.48 -3.02 11.96
CA LEU A 100 4.62 -2.01 11.35
C LEU A 100 3.51 -1.59 12.31
N LEU A 101 2.91 -2.53 13.05
CA LEU A 101 1.88 -2.25 14.04
C LEU A 101 2.41 -1.28 15.11
N VAL A 102 3.55 -1.61 15.72
CA VAL A 102 4.19 -0.77 16.74
C VAL A 102 4.64 0.57 16.14
N SER A 103 5.20 0.55 14.93
CA SER A 103 5.65 1.76 14.24
C SER A 103 4.49 2.72 13.95
N ARG A 104 3.37 2.22 13.42
CA ARG A 104 2.16 3.01 13.16
C ARG A 104 1.70 3.72 14.43
N ASP A 105 1.58 2.98 15.52
CA ASP A 105 1.06 3.52 16.78
C ASP A 105 2.02 4.57 17.38
N GLN A 106 3.33 4.35 17.32
CA GLN A 106 4.34 5.32 17.76
C GLN A 106 4.35 6.59 16.89
N VAL A 107 4.24 6.42 15.57
CA VAL A 107 4.23 7.53 14.61
C VAL A 107 2.98 8.39 14.78
N LEU A 108 1.81 7.78 14.93
CA LEU A 108 0.56 8.51 15.14
C LEU A 108 0.55 9.26 16.47
N ALA A 109 1.04 8.64 17.55
CA ALA A 109 1.19 9.31 18.84
C ALA A 109 2.13 10.52 18.72
N ARG A 110 3.27 10.35 18.04
CA ARG A 110 4.24 11.43 17.87
C ARG A 110 3.72 12.55 16.96
N LEU A 111 2.98 12.22 15.90
CA LEU A 111 2.36 13.20 15.02
C LEU A 111 1.43 14.12 15.81
N LEU A 112 0.60 13.55 16.70
CA LEU A 112 -0.31 14.31 17.55
C LEU A 112 0.43 15.27 18.50
N GLU A 113 1.59 14.86 19.02
CA GLU A 113 2.43 15.72 19.87
C GLU A 113 3.10 16.86 19.10
N VAL A 114 3.62 16.57 17.91
CA VAL A 114 4.47 17.49 17.13
C VAL A 114 3.65 18.46 16.30
N MET A 115 2.55 17.98 15.71
CA MET A 115 1.73 18.75 14.78
C MET A 115 0.25 18.38 14.93
N PRO A 116 -0.40 18.75 16.05
CA PRO A 116 -1.78 18.35 16.35
C PRO A 116 -2.82 18.85 15.34
N VAL A 117 -2.46 19.84 14.52
CA VAL A 117 -3.31 20.35 13.43
C VAL A 117 -3.37 19.41 12.22
N VAL A 118 -2.43 18.48 12.10
CA VAL A 118 -2.41 17.46 11.04
C VAL A 118 -3.05 16.19 11.58
N GLU A 119 -4.14 15.79 10.95
CA GLU A 119 -4.85 14.57 11.32
C GLU A 119 -4.39 13.40 10.47
N SER A 120 -4.59 12.18 10.97
CA SER A 120 -4.37 10.98 10.17
C SER A 120 -5.37 9.90 10.54
N THR A 121 -5.79 9.15 9.53
CA THR A 121 -6.50 7.89 9.76
C THR A 121 -5.56 6.91 10.48
N ARG A 122 -6.09 6.08 11.38
CA ARG A 122 -5.36 4.92 11.91
C ARG A 122 -5.59 3.71 11.00
N PRO A 123 -4.69 3.39 10.05
CA PRO A 123 -4.97 2.35 9.09
C PRO A 123 -4.97 0.96 9.75
N GLU A 124 -5.92 0.14 9.32
CA GLU A 124 -6.05 -1.27 9.66
C GLU A 124 -5.11 -2.15 8.84
N ALA A 125 -4.69 -1.69 7.67
CA ALA A 125 -3.82 -2.42 6.75
C ALA A 125 -2.82 -1.50 6.05
N THR A 126 -1.87 -2.10 5.32
CA THR A 126 -0.78 -1.44 4.61
C THR A 126 0.28 -0.81 5.54
N TYR A 127 1.29 -0.22 4.92
CA TYR A 127 2.33 0.57 5.58
C TYR A 127 2.26 2.06 5.17
N LEU A 128 1.06 2.55 4.86
CA LEU A 128 0.82 3.90 4.36
C LEU A 128 -0.09 4.67 5.31
N LEU A 129 0.35 5.84 5.78
CA LEU A 129 -0.49 6.80 6.50
C LEU A 129 -1.05 7.83 5.51
N TRP A 130 -2.32 8.18 5.72
CA TRP A 130 -2.97 9.29 5.03
C TRP A 130 -3.04 10.46 5.98
N LEU A 131 -2.34 11.54 5.65
CA LEU A 131 -2.18 12.73 6.50
C LEU A 131 -3.01 13.87 5.91
N ASP A 132 -3.84 14.50 6.73
CA ASP A 132 -4.66 15.65 6.38
C ASP A 132 -4.01 16.94 6.87
N PHE A 133 -3.60 17.79 5.93
CA PHE A 133 -3.01 19.10 6.16
C PHE A 133 -4.00 20.24 5.83
N SER A 134 -5.26 19.95 5.54
CA SER A 134 -6.27 20.95 5.12
C SER A 134 -6.38 22.13 6.08
N LYS A 135 -6.21 21.90 7.39
CA LYS A 135 -6.26 22.93 8.44
C LYS A 135 -5.14 23.97 8.35
N LEU A 136 -4.09 23.70 7.57
CA LEU A 136 -3.02 24.68 7.31
C LEU A 136 -3.42 25.74 6.28
N ASN A 137 -4.55 25.57 5.58
CA ASN A 137 -5.03 26.48 4.53
C ASN A 137 -3.97 26.78 3.45
N LEU A 138 -3.13 25.78 3.16
CA LEU A 138 -2.14 25.83 2.07
C LEU A 138 -2.72 25.16 0.83
N GLY A 139 -2.46 25.75 -0.34
CA GLY A 139 -2.69 25.06 -1.62
C GLY A 139 -1.73 23.88 -1.79
N ASP A 140 -2.14 22.84 -2.53
CA ASP A 140 -1.39 21.57 -2.66
C ASP A 140 0.08 21.77 -3.08
N SER A 141 0.35 22.65 -4.06
CA SER A 141 1.70 22.94 -4.51
C SER A 141 2.56 23.61 -3.44
N ALA A 142 1.97 24.52 -2.65
CA ALA A 142 2.66 25.19 -1.55
C ALA A 142 2.94 24.20 -0.40
N LEU A 143 1.97 23.34 -0.07
CA LEU A 143 2.14 22.28 0.91
C LEU A 143 3.28 21.32 0.51
N GLN A 144 3.27 20.86 -0.75
CA GLN A 144 4.33 20.00 -1.27
C GLN A 144 5.70 20.67 -1.18
N GLN A 145 5.80 21.95 -1.55
CA GLN A 145 7.07 22.67 -1.49
C GLN A 145 7.57 22.82 -0.05
N ARG A 146 6.72 23.20 0.90
CA ARG A 146 7.13 23.31 2.32
C ARG A 146 7.62 22.00 2.90
N LEU A 147 6.99 20.89 2.55
CA LEU A 147 7.44 19.55 2.95
C LEU A 147 8.83 19.26 2.39
N VAL A 148 9.07 19.56 1.11
CA VAL A 148 10.39 19.40 0.49
C VAL A 148 11.44 20.29 1.17
N ASP A 149 11.08 21.53 1.54
CA ASP A 149 11.99 22.47 2.21
C ASP A 149 12.44 21.97 3.60
N VAL A 150 11.60 21.19 4.28
CA VAL A 150 11.97 20.50 5.54
C VAL A 150 12.54 19.10 5.31
N GLY A 151 12.81 18.73 4.06
CA GLY A 151 13.45 17.48 3.67
C GLY A 151 12.52 16.27 3.64
N LEU A 152 11.23 16.47 3.36
CA LEU A 152 10.21 15.42 3.30
C LEU A 152 9.62 15.28 1.88
N GLY A 153 9.82 14.10 1.28
CA GLY A 153 9.22 13.72 0.01
C GLY A 153 8.04 12.76 0.21
N LEU A 154 6.83 13.30 0.40
CA LEU A 154 5.60 12.51 0.52
C LEU A 154 4.89 12.37 -0.82
N ASN A 155 3.94 11.42 -0.95
CA ASN A 155 3.11 11.37 -2.16
C ASN A 155 1.96 12.39 -2.04
N PRO A 156 1.80 13.31 -3.01
CA PRO A 156 0.71 14.29 -2.99
C PRO A 156 -0.65 13.62 -3.10
N GLY A 157 -1.57 14.01 -2.21
CA GLY A 157 -2.92 13.49 -2.19
C GLY A 157 -3.72 13.71 -3.50
N PRO A 158 -3.54 14.83 -4.25
CA PRO A 158 -4.20 15.02 -5.54
C PRO A 158 -3.90 13.93 -6.58
N SER A 159 -2.79 13.20 -6.46
CA SER A 159 -2.48 12.06 -7.34
C SER A 159 -3.44 10.87 -7.14
N PHE A 160 -4.20 10.85 -6.04
CA PHE A 160 -5.24 9.87 -5.71
C PHE A 160 -6.65 10.38 -6.04
N GLY A 161 -6.76 11.54 -6.70
CA GLY A 161 -8.03 12.16 -7.09
C GLY A 161 -8.40 13.37 -6.24
N ARG A 162 -9.53 14.00 -6.59
CA ARG A 162 -9.98 15.27 -5.99
C ARG A 162 -10.14 15.21 -4.48
N ALA A 163 -10.57 14.06 -3.94
CA ALA A 163 -10.75 13.86 -2.50
C ALA A 163 -9.43 13.89 -1.71
N GLY A 164 -8.27 13.82 -2.39
CA GLY A 164 -6.96 13.91 -1.75
C GLY A 164 -6.35 15.32 -1.73
N GLN A 165 -7.09 16.35 -2.13
CA GLN A 165 -6.62 17.73 -1.94
C GLN A 165 -6.34 18.02 -0.46
N GLY A 166 -5.26 18.72 -0.17
CA GLY A 166 -4.79 19.00 1.19
C GLY A 166 -4.21 17.81 1.93
N HIS A 167 -4.07 16.64 1.29
CA HIS A 167 -3.55 15.43 1.92
C HIS A 167 -2.17 15.04 1.38
N MET A 168 -1.44 14.27 2.19
CA MET A 168 -0.18 13.64 1.80
C MET A 168 -0.15 12.19 2.29
N ARG A 169 0.38 11.28 1.47
CA ARG A 169 0.59 9.89 1.88
C ARG A 169 2.03 9.69 2.34
N LEU A 170 2.20 9.22 3.58
CA LEU A 170 3.48 8.86 4.16
C LEU A 170 3.66 7.34 4.14
N ASN A 171 4.83 6.87 3.70
CA ASN A 171 5.25 5.48 3.86
C ASN A 171 5.99 5.31 5.18
N PHE A 172 5.53 4.42 6.06
CA PHE A 172 6.17 4.13 7.34
C PHE A 172 6.86 2.75 7.39
N ALA A 173 6.95 2.02 6.27
CA ALA A 173 7.79 0.83 6.13
C ALA A 173 9.27 1.21 5.96
N ALA A 174 9.85 1.75 7.02
CA ALA A 174 11.26 2.16 7.12
C ALA A 174 11.77 1.98 8.56
N PRO A 175 13.09 2.14 8.82
CA PRO A 175 13.59 2.18 10.19
C PRO A 175 12.86 3.24 11.01
N ARG A 176 12.37 2.87 12.21
CA ARG A 176 11.54 3.75 13.04
C ARG A 176 12.23 5.07 13.36
N SER A 177 13.54 5.05 13.54
CA SER A 177 14.34 6.26 13.73
C SER A 177 14.20 7.26 12.58
N GLN A 178 14.16 6.78 11.33
CA GLN A 178 13.98 7.65 10.15
C GLN A 178 12.55 8.18 10.06
N VAL A 179 11.54 7.34 10.34
CA VAL A 179 10.14 7.79 10.31
C VAL A 179 9.88 8.80 11.42
N MET A 180 10.39 8.57 12.63
CA MET A 180 10.24 9.51 13.75
C MET A 180 10.97 10.82 13.49
N ASP A 181 12.16 10.80 12.88
CA ASP A 181 12.82 12.02 12.43
C ASP A 181 11.99 12.77 11.38
N ALA A 182 11.41 12.05 10.41
CA ALA A 182 10.52 12.65 9.42
C ALA A 182 9.30 13.32 10.06
N ILE A 183 8.66 12.68 11.04
CA ILE A 183 7.55 13.27 11.80
C ILE A 183 8.00 14.49 12.60
N ASN A 184 9.16 14.43 13.26
CA ASN A 184 9.69 15.57 14.01
C ASN A 184 9.97 16.80 13.15
N ARG A 185 10.36 16.60 11.88
CA ARG A 185 10.58 17.70 10.93
C ARG A 185 9.29 18.45 10.58
N LEU A 186 8.11 17.85 10.78
CA LEU A 186 6.83 18.52 10.56
C LEU A 186 6.61 19.73 11.48
N ALA A 187 7.25 19.78 12.65
CA ALA A 187 7.21 20.98 13.52
C ALA A 187 7.84 22.24 12.87
N LYS A 188 8.53 22.10 11.74
CA LYS A 188 9.15 23.21 11.01
C LYS A 188 8.27 23.77 9.89
N LEU A 189 7.05 23.25 9.71
CA LEU A 189 6.11 23.66 8.64
C LEU A 189 5.39 24.99 8.92
#